data_AF-A0A8D1J168-F1
#
_entry.id   AF-A0A8D1J168-F1
#
_cell.length_a   1.000
_cell.length_b   1.000
_cell.length_c   1.000
_cell.angle_alpha   90.00
_cell.angle_beta   90.00
_cell.angle_gamma   90.00
#
_symmetry.space_group_name_H-M   'P 1'
#
loop_
_entity.id
_entity.type
_entity.pdbx_description
1 polymer ?
#
loop_
_entity_poly.entity_id
_entity_poly.type
_entity_poly.pdbx_seq_one_letter_code
_entity_poly.pdbx_strand_id
1 'polypeptide(L)'
;MSGEPPPPQVWRSPSQVRTPIQVRRTPPQGELHQSPNSPRHPRRPDRPQTPTPRLDPTWWTLAGAPTLCSRPCRQRGRQPGLAEDPKAAAAETMAALRGPAGLFRWRLRVVPGGARGAAGQQCYDLLVIGGGSGGLACAKEAAQLGKKVAVVDYVSPSPRGTRWGLGGTCVNVGCIPKKLMHQAALLGGVIRDAPHYGWEVAQPALHSWRKMAEAVQNHVKSLNWGHRVQLQDRKVKYFNFKASFVNKHTVCGVLKGGKEILLSAEHIVIATGGRPRYPAHIEGAVEYGITNVALECAGFLTGLGLDATIMIRSIPLRAFDQQMASLVIEHMAVHGTRILKGCMPLRVEKLPDGQLQVTWVDLASDRKDVGTFDTVLWATGRVPEIGSLNLEKADVHTNPHTQKILVDAQDATSVPHIYAIGDVAEGRPELTPTAVMAGRLLAQRLCGRSSDLMDYDNVPTTVFTPLEYGCVGLSEEAAVARHGEEGVEVYHAYYKPLEFTVPERDASQCYIKMVCLREPPQLVLGLHFLGPNAGEVTQGFALALKCGASYEQVMRTVGIHPTCAEEVAKLRISKRSGLDPTVTGC
;
A
#
# COMPACT_ATOMS: atom_id res chain seq x y z
N MET A 1 -60.02 39.48 -1.12
CA MET A 1 -58.91 39.81 -0.21
C MET A 1 -57.88 38.71 -0.32
N SER A 2 -56.89 39.02 -1.13
CA SER A 2 -55.75 38.21 -1.56
C SER A 2 -54.51 38.70 -0.83
N GLY A 3 -53.65 37.81 -0.37
CA GLY A 3 -52.40 38.15 0.27
C GLY A 3 -51.44 36.96 0.31
N GLU A 4 -50.70 36.77 -0.79
CA GLU A 4 -49.49 35.94 -0.84
C GLU A 4 -48.33 36.64 -0.09
N PRO A 5 -47.42 35.87 0.53
CA PRO A 5 -46.15 36.41 1.03
C PRO A 5 -45.11 36.58 -0.10
N PRO A 6 -44.15 37.52 0.02
CA PRO A 6 -43.22 37.87 -1.05
C PRO A 6 -42.10 36.83 -1.23
N PRO A 7 -41.50 36.71 -2.44
CA PRO A 7 -40.36 35.83 -2.70
C PRO A 7 -39.03 36.43 -2.18
N PRO A 8 -38.04 35.60 -1.83
CA PRO A 8 -36.75 36.06 -1.32
C PRO A 8 -35.87 36.69 -2.42
N GLN A 9 -35.23 37.80 -2.06
CA GLN A 9 -34.35 38.62 -2.89
C GLN A 9 -33.07 37.88 -3.29
N VAL A 10 -32.83 37.81 -4.61
CA VAL A 10 -31.58 37.38 -5.23
C VAL A 10 -30.58 38.54 -5.19
N TRP A 11 -29.51 38.40 -4.43
CA TRP A 11 -28.34 39.29 -4.53
C TRP A 11 -27.55 38.96 -5.80
N ARG A 12 -27.59 39.87 -6.78
CA ARG A 12 -26.71 39.86 -7.97
C ARG A 12 -25.38 40.52 -7.62
N SER A 13 -24.27 39.81 -7.84
CA SER A 13 -22.91 40.38 -7.80
C SER A 13 -22.56 41.01 -9.15
N PRO A 14 -21.90 42.18 -9.23
CA PRO A 14 -21.63 42.87 -10.48
C PRO A 14 -20.44 42.26 -11.23
N SER A 15 -20.63 42.10 -12.53
CA SER A 15 -19.59 41.96 -13.55
C SER A 15 -18.53 43.05 -13.43
N GLN A 16 -17.25 42.67 -13.34
CA GLN A 16 -16.14 43.57 -13.67
C GLN A 16 -15.21 42.98 -14.72
N VAL A 17 -14.91 43.88 -15.66
CA VAL A 17 -14.12 43.80 -16.87
C VAL A 17 -12.68 43.39 -16.58
N ARG A 18 -12.12 42.46 -17.38
CA ARG A 18 -10.69 42.13 -17.40
C ARG A 18 -10.03 42.82 -18.60
N THR A 19 -9.05 43.68 -18.34
CA THR A 19 -8.02 44.10 -19.31
C THR A 19 -6.67 43.46 -18.89
N PRO A 20 -5.82 43.02 -19.85
CA PRO A 20 -4.67 42.19 -19.54
C PRO A 20 -3.43 43.01 -19.17
N ILE A 21 -2.77 42.68 -18.07
CA ILE A 21 -1.43 43.17 -17.74
C ILE A 21 -0.40 42.18 -18.27
N GLN A 22 0.36 42.61 -19.28
CA GLN A 22 1.58 41.96 -19.74
C GLN A 22 2.72 42.25 -18.77
N VAL A 23 3.38 41.20 -18.27
CA VAL A 23 4.64 41.34 -17.51
C VAL A 23 5.80 41.12 -18.49
N ARG A 24 6.47 42.20 -18.89
CA ARG A 24 7.78 42.16 -19.56
C ARG A 24 8.90 42.07 -18.52
N ARG A 25 9.86 41.18 -18.79
CA ARG A 25 11.15 41.09 -18.09
C ARG A 25 12.09 42.18 -18.60
N THR A 26 12.81 42.84 -17.69
CA THR A 26 14.03 43.63 -17.99
C THR A 26 15.11 43.31 -16.94
N PRO A 27 16.40 43.23 -17.33
CA PRO A 27 17.52 42.81 -16.46
C PRO A 27 18.15 44.01 -15.71
N PRO A 28 19.03 43.77 -14.71
CA PRO A 28 19.60 44.85 -13.90
C PRO A 28 20.89 45.42 -14.52
N GLN A 29 21.04 46.74 -14.46
CA GLN A 29 22.31 47.47 -14.62
C GLN A 29 22.60 48.26 -13.34
N GLY A 30 23.88 48.38 -12.98
CA GLY A 30 24.42 49.32 -11.98
C GLY A 30 24.18 50.77 -12.40
N GLU A 31 24.43 51.81 -11.61
CA GLU A 31 25.56 52.10 -10.72
C GLU A 31 25.18 53.18 -9.69
N LEU A 32 25.99 53.27 -8.61
CA LEU A 32 26.46 54.45 -7.86
C LEU A 32 25.55 55.69 -7.69
N HIS A 33 25.27 56.07 -6.42
CA HIS A 33 25.67 57.38 -5.86
C HIS A 33 25.43 57.52 -4.34
N GLN A 34 26.57 57.69 -3.63
CA GLN A 34 26.91 58.51 -2.45
C GLN A 34 25.86 59.01 -1.42
N SER A 35 26.17 58.74 -0.15
CA SER A 35 25.72 59.42 1.10
C SER A 35 26.43 60.78 1.28
N PRO A 36 25.99 61.75 2.13
CA PRO A 36 26.12 61.63 3.59
C PRO A 36 25.06 62.38 4.45
N ASN A 37 24.83 61.91 5.70
CA ASN A 37 24.95 62.72 6.94
C ASN A 37 24.30 62.04 8.16
N SER A 38 25.06 61.97 9.24
CA SER A 38 24.62 61.71 10.63
C SER A 38 24.92 62.95 11.48
N PRO A 39 24.25 63.15 12.64
CA PRO A 39 25.03 63.02 13.89
C PRO A 39 24.28 62.55 15.16
N ARG A 40 25.01 61.72 15.94
CA ARG A 40 25.31 61.73 17.40
C ARG A 40 24.22 61.54 18.50
N HIS A 41 24.53 60.58 19.37
CA HIS A 41 24.05 60.28 20.74
C HIS A 41 24.31 61.38 21.79
N PRO A 42 23.70 61.25 22.99
CA PRO A 42 24.53 61.15 24.21
C PRO A 42 24.12 60.04 25.21
N ARG A 43 24.89 59.99 26.33
CA ARG A 43 25.30 58.87 27.20
C ARG A 43 24.37 58.52 28.38
N ARG A 44 24.62 57.34 28.96
CA ARG A 44 24.17 56.79 30.28
C ARG A 44 24.71 57.59 31.50
N PRO A 45 24.19 57.27 32.71
CA PRO A 45 25.08 56.93 33.82
C PRO A 45 24.70 55.68 34.66
N ASP A 46 25.75 54.95 35.04
CA ASP A 46 26.13 54.23 36.28
C ASP A 46 25.26 53.25 37.10
N ARG A 47 25.95 52.15 37.46
CA ARG A 47 25.64 51.04 38.40
C ARG A 47 26.10 51.39 39.84
N PRO A 48 25.68 50.57 40.82
CA PRO A 48 26.68 49.91 41.69
C PRO A 48 26.57 48.36 41.71
N GLN A 49 27.68 47.73 42.10
CA GLN A 49 28.00 46.29 42.13
C GLN A 49 27.61 45.65 43.50
N THR A 50 27.18 44.39 43.60
CA THR A 50 27.96 43.14 43.95
C THR A 50 26.97 42.12 44.59
N PRO A 51 27.32 40.84 44.87
CA PRO A 51 28.26 39.90 44.26
C PRO A 51 27.62 38.55 43.85
N THR A 52 28.39 37.76 43.07
CA THR A 52 28.19 36.34 42.69
C THR A 52 28.21 35.36 43.87
N PRO A 53 27.71 34.12 43.66
CA PRO A 53 28.65 33.00 43.65
C PRO A 53 28.46 32.03 42.46
N ARG A 54 29.59 31.51 41.97
CA ARG A 54 29.69 30.28 41.16
C ARG A 54 29.61 29.08 42.09
N LEU A 55 28.95 28.00 41.67
CA LEU A 55 29.19 26.64 42.18
C LEU A 55 29.14 25.61 41.04
N ASP A 56 30.08 24.67 41.16
CA ASP A 56 30.54 23.62 40.24
C ASP A 56 29.54 22.51 39.89
N PRO A 57 29.78 21.77 38.79
CA PRO A 57 29.14 20.50 38.50
C PRO A 57 30.07 19.32 38.82
N THR A 58 29.89 18.60 39.94
CA THR A 58 30.56 17.29 40.11
C THR A 58 29.81 16.25 41.00
N TRP A 59 29.78 14.99 40.51
CA TRP A 59 29.53 13.66 41.14
C TRP A 59 28.08 13.28 41.58
N TRP A 60 27.49 12.13 41.21
CA TRP A 60 28.00 10.75 41.17
C TRP A 60 27.50 9.87 40.00
N THR A 61 28.40 9.03 39.50
CA THR A 61 28.17 7.83 38.67
C THR A 61 28.00 6.57 39.55
N LEU A 62 27.10 5.63 39.19
CA LEU A 62 27.44 4.24 38.79
C LEU A 62 26.23 3.31 38.65
N ALA A 63 26.27 2.56 37.53
CA ALA A 63 25.83 1.18 37.24
C ALA A 63 24.93 1.15 35.98
N GLY A 64 25.28 0.53 34.86
CA GLY A 64 26.41 -0.30 34.48
C GLY A 64 25.97 -1.09 33.24
N ALA A 65 26.51 -0.78 32.06
CA ALA A 65 26.27 -1.51 30.82
C ALA A 65 27.62 -1.75 30.14
N PRO A 66 27.99 -2.98 29.75
CA PRO A 66 29.22 -3.22 29.02
C PRO A 66 28.99 -3.18 27.51
N THR A 67 29.71 -2.29 26.83
CA THR A 67 30.11 -2.47 25.43
C THR A 67 31.61 -2.80 25.40
N LEU A 68 31.98 -3.82 24.63
CA LEU A 68 33.36 -4.09 24.25
C LEU A 68 33.52 -3.92 22.74
N CYS A 69 34.68 -3.40 22.40
CA CYS A 69 34.95 -2.53 21.26
C CYS A 69 35.75 -3.25 20.15
N SER A 70 35.56 -2.77 18.92
CA SER A 70 36.52 -2.65 17.81
C SER A 70 37.37 -3.84 17.32
N ARG A 71 37.18 -4.16 16.03
CA ARG A 71 38.16 -4.78 15.10
C ARG A 71 39.40 -3.89 14.90
N PRO A 72 40.50 -4.42 14.32
CA PRO A 72 40.71 -4.10 12.90
C PRO A 72 41.29 -5.22 12.01
N CYS A 73 41.12 -4.94 10.72
CA CYS A 73 41.44 -5.66 9.49
C CYS A 73 42.95 -5.89 9.28
N ARG A 74 43.36 -7.09 8.82
CA ARG A 74 44.71 -7.32 8.24
C ARG A 74 44.66 -7.26 6.71
N GLN A 75 45.58 -6.48 6.15
CA GLN A 75 45.81 -6.27 4.72
C GLN A 75 46.65 -7.39 4.10
N ARG A 76 46.45 -7.59 2.79
CA ARG A 76 47.24 -8.46 1.90
C ARG A 76 48.47 -7.70 1.37
N GLY A 77 49.59 -8.40 1.22
CA GLY A 77 50.72 -8.05 0.35
C GLY A 77 51.10 -9.23 -0.56
N ARG A 78 51.24 -8.95 -1.87
CA ARG A 78 51.83 -9.79 -2.95
C ARG A 78 53.38 -9.74 -2.84
N GLN A 79 54.26 -10.61 -3.36
CA GLN A 79 54.40 -11.62 -4.45
C GLN A 79 55.84 -12.25 -4.28
N PRO A 80 56.45 -13.06 -5.19
CA PRO A 80 56.00 -14.12 -6.11
C PRO A 80 56.86 -15.43 -6.09
N GLY A 81 56.33 -16.51 -6.70
CA GLY A 81 57.07 -17.42 -7.60
C GLY A 81 57.73 -18.69 -7.05
N LEU A 82 57.18 -19.87 -7.41
CA LEU A 82 57.82 -20.87 -8.29
C LEU A 82 56.87 -22.07 -8.52
N ALA A 83 56.98 -22.64 -9.72
CA ALA A 83 56.05 -23.54 -10.38
C ALA A 83 56.14 -25.00 -9.93
N GLU A 84 55.08 -25.80 -10.14
CA GLU A 84 55.08 -26.94 -11.08
C GLU A 84 53.71 -27.66 -11.14
N ASP A 85 53.41 -28.16 -12.33
CA ASP A 85 52.15 -28.74 -12.84
C ASP A 85 52.12 -30.28 -12.60
N PRO A 86 50.95 -30.94 -12.51
CA PRO A 86 50.78 -32.27 -11.96
C PRO A 86 50.52 -33.35 -13.02
N LYS A 87 51.19 -34.52 -12.96
CA LYS A 87 50.65 -35.82 -13.41
C LYS A 87 51.43 -36.99 -12.78
N ALA A 88 50.70 -38.10 -12.60
CA ALA A 88 51.13 -39.44 -12.21
C ALA A 88 51.21 -39.74 -10.70
N ALA A 89 50.26 -40.52 -10.20
CA ALA A 89 50.48 -41.95 -9.95
C ALA A 89 49.30 -42.54 -9.17
N ALA A 90 48.51 -43.36 -9.86
CA ALA A 90 47.71 -44.40 -9.25
C ALA A 90 48.57 -45.68 -9.19
N ALA A 91 48.63 -46.36 -8.04
CA ALA A 91 48.77 -47.82 -7.90
C ALA A 91 48.92 -48.23 -6.42
N GLU A 92 48.01 -49.11 -5.97
CA GLU A 92 48.31 -50.37 -5.23
C GLU A 92 48.87 -50.37 -3.79
N THR A 93 48.04 -50.72 -2.77
CA THR A 93 47.75 -52.12 -2.34
C THR A 93 47.26 -52.23 -0.88
N MET A 94 46.01 -52.72 -0.74
CA MET A 94 45.41 -53.71 0.17
C MET A 94 46.06 -54.12 1.51
N ALA A 95 45.28 -54.02 2.60
CA ALA A 95 44.93 -55.04 3.62
C ALA A 95 44.18 -54.33 4.78
N ALA A 96 43.12 -54.79 5.45
CA ALA A 96 42.46 -56.07 5.59
C ALA A 96 41.02 -55.85 6.13
N LEU A 97 40.09 -56.77 5.79
CA LEU A 97 39.19 -57.51 6.70
C LEU A 97 37.93 -57.97 5.96
N ARG A 98 37.78 -59.29 5.90
CA ARG A 98 36.68 -60.04 5.29
C ARG A 98 35.52 -60.21 6.29
N GLY A 99 34.29 -60.17 5.78
CA GLY A 99 33.05 -60.65 6.42
C GLY A 99 31.98 -60.94 5.34
N PRO A 100 31.04 -61.89 5.54
CA PRO A 100 30.60 -62.77 4.45
C PRO A 100 29.33 -62.35 3.68
N ALA A 101 29.30 -62.84 2.45
CA ALA A 101 28.25 -62.98 1.45
C ALA A 101 26.78 -62.73 1.84
N GLY A 102 26.16 -61.80 1.11
CA GLY A 102 24.72 -61.74 0.85
C GLY A 102 24.48 -61.29 -0.60
N LEU A 103 23.91 -62.16 -1.42
CA LEU A 103 23.58 -61.91 -2.83
C LEU A 103 22.60 -60.75 -2.98
N PHE A 104 23.05 -59.62 -3.54
CA PHE A 104 22.16 -58.60 -4.09
C PHE A 104 22.38 -58.46 -5.61
N ARG A 105 21.40 -58.97 -6.35
CA ARG A 105 21.30 -58.86 -7.81
C ARG A 105 20.88 -57.43 -8.16
N TRP A 106 21.80 -56.61 -8.67
CA TRP A 106 21.43 -55.32 -9.25
C TRP A 106 20.61 -55.54 -10.52
N ARG A 107 19.29 -55.37 -10.45
CA ARG A 107 18.48 -55.11 -11.64
C ARG A 107 18.71 -53.66 -12.05
N LEU A 108 19.50 -53.45 -13.09
CA LEU A 108 19.50 -52.20 -13.85
C LEU A 108 18.08 -51.97 -14.38
N ARG A 109 17.37 -51.03 -13.78
CA ARG A 109 16.10 -50.53 -14.30
C ARG A 109 16.46 -49.60 -15.46
N VAL A 110 16.36 -50.13 -16.68
CA VAL A 110 16.38 -49.33 -17.90
C VAL A 110 15.17 -48.39 -17.84
N VAL A 111 15.42 -47.11 -17.66
CA VAL A 111 14.40 -46.06 -17.82
C VAL A 111 14.19 -45.87 -19.32
N PRO A 112 12.98 -46.06 -19.87
CA PRO A 112 12.72 -45.77 -21.26
C PRO A 112 12.92 -44.27 -21.51
N GLY A 113 13.64 -43.95 -22.59
CA GLY A 113 14.16 -42.64 -22.92
C GLY A 113 13.11 -41.52 -22.85
N GLY A 114 13.56 -40.41 -22.25
CA GLY A 114 12.85 -39.14 -22.32
C GLY A 114 12.62 -38.73 -23.77
N ALA A 115 11.39 -38.31 -24.06
CA ALA A 115 11.03 -37.63 -25.28
C ALA A 115 12.01 -36.45 -25.49
N ARG A 116 12.65 -36.41 -26.67
CA ARG A 116 13.44 -35.25 -27.10
C ARG A 116 12.50 -34.05 -27.16
N GLY A 117 12.63 -33.12 -26.21
CA GLY A 117 11.94 -31.83 -26.26
C GLY A 117 12.30 -31.10 -27.54
N ALA A 118 11.31 -30.45 -28.15
CA ALA A 118 11.50 -29.61 -29.32
C ALA A 118 12.62 -28.58 -29.05
N ALA A 119 13.55 -28.43 -29.99
CA ALA A 119 14.69 -27.54 -29.85
C ALA A 119 14.22 -26.11 -29.51
N GLY A 120 14.52 -25.65 -28.29
CA GLY A 120 14.18 -24.29 -27.82
C GLY A 120 13.29 -24.21 -26.58
N GLN A 121 12.70 -25.32 -26.11
CA GLN A 121 11.84 -25.34 -24.92
C GLN A 121 12.65 -25.46 -23.63
N GLN A 122 12.45 -24.52 -22.70
CA GLN A 122 13.10 -24.56 -21.38
C GLN A 122 12.13 -25.07 -20.31
N CYS A 123 12.52 -26.14 -19.61
CA CYS A 123 11.71 -26.77 -18.56
C CYS A 123 12.11 -26.29 -17.16
N TYR A 124 11.12 -26.06 -16.30
CA TYR A 124 11.24 -25.62 -14.90
C TYR A 124 10.36 -26.47 -13.98
N ASP A 125 10.70 -26.55 -12.70
CA ASP A 125 9.82 -27.20 -11.71
C ASP A 125 8.61 -26.29 -11.42
N LEU A 126 8.87 -24.97 -11.36
CA LEU A 126 7.86 -23.95 -11.13
C LEU A 126 8.04 -22.78 -12.09
N LEU A 127 6.96 -22.42 -12.77
CA LEU A 127 6.86 -21.18 -13.55
C LEU A 127 5.84 -20.25 -12.89
N VAL A 128 6.27 -19.04 -12.57
CA VAL A 128 5.39 -17.98 -12.05
C VAL A 128 5.15 -16.93 -13.13
N ILE A 129 3.89 -16.65 -13.44
CA ILE A 129 3.44 -15.63 -14.39
C ILE A 129 2.95 -14.42 -13.60
N GLY A 130 3.78 -13.38 -13.53
CA GLY A 130 3.55 -12.15 -12.77
C GLY A 130 4.62 -11.94 -11.69
N GLY A 131 5.46 -10.93 -11.86
CA GLY A 131 6.52 -10.55 -10.91
C GLY A 131 6.07 -9.55 -9.85
N GLY A 132 4.86 -9.73 -9.34
CA GLY A 132 4.27 -8.91 -8.26
C GLY A 132 4.44 -9.50 -6.86
N SER A 133 3.69 -8.98 -5.89
CA SER A 133 3.80 -9.35 -4.47
C SER A 133 3.73 -10.87 -4.23
N GLY A 134 2.65 -11.52 -4.70
CA GLY A 134 2.48 -12.97 -4.51
C GLY A 134 3.44 -13.81 -5.36
N GLY A 135 3.61 -13.45 -6.64
CA GLY A 135 4.48 -14.20 -7.54
C GLY A 135 5.95 -14.20 -7.14
N LEU A 136 6.50 -13.04 -6.73
CA LEU A 136 7.87 -12.97 -6.22
C LEU A 136 8.03 -13.71 -4.89
N ALA A 137 7.02 -13.71 -4.03
CA ALA A 137 7.07 -14.46 -2.77
C ALA A 137 7.10 -15.97 -3.04
N CYS A 138 6.18 -16.47 -3.88
CA CYS A 138 6.11 -17.88 -4.29
C CYS A 138 7.42 -18.34 -4.95
N ALA A 139 7.94 -17.57 -5.90
CA ALA A 139 9.17 -17.94 -6.61
C ALA A 139 10.40 -18.01 -5.70
N LYS A 140 10.54 -17.03 -4.78
CA LYS A 140 11.67 -17.00 -3.84
C LYS A 140 11.59 -18.13 -2.81
N GLU A 141 10.39 -18.49 -2.37
CA GLU A 141 10.17 -19.58 -1.42
C GLU A 141 10.45 -20.94 -2.09
N ALA A 142 9.89 -21.18 -3.29
CA ALA A 142 10.14 -22.42 -4.03
C ALA A 142 11.62 -22.63 -4.36
N ALA A 143 12.35 -21.56 -4.71
CA ALA A 143 13.78 -21.64 -4.97
C ALA A 143 14.60 -21.95 -3.71
N GLN A 144 14.17 -21.48 -2.53
CA GLN A 144 14.80 -21.84 -1.25
C GLN A 144 14.59 -23.32 -0.91
N LEU A 145 13.47 -23.90 -1.36
CA LEU A 145 13.17 -25.33 -1.27
C LEU A 145 13.86 -26.17 -2.36
N GLY A 146 14.84 -25.60 -3.07
CA GLY A 146 15.71 -26.32 -4.01
C GLY A 146 15.14 -26.51 -5.41
N LYS A 147 14.01 -25.88 -5.75
CA LYS A 147 13.38 -26.00 -7.07
C LYS A 147 14.02 -25.08 -8.11
N LYS A 148 13.98 -25.52 -9.36
CA LYS A 148 14.33 -24.73 -10.54
C LYS A 148 13.14 -23.85 -10.94
N VAL A 149 13.25 -22.55 -10.68
CA VAL A 149 12.14 -21.60 -10.84
C VAL A 149 12.39 -20.59 -11.95
N ALA A 150 11.34 -20.29 -12.72
CA ALA A 150 11.27 -19.13 -13.60
C ALA A 150 10.18 -18.15 -13.15
N VAL A 151 10.46 -16.86 -13.28
CA VAL A 151 9.47 -15.78 -13.14
C VAL A 151 9.41 -15.01 -14.43
N VAL A 152 8.21 -14.87 -14.98
CA VAL A 152 7.92 -13.99 -16.11
C VAL A 152 7.15 -12.78 -15.60
N ASP A 153 7.64 -11.57 -15.89
CA ASP A 153 6.94 -10.33 -15.58
C ASP A 153 6.90 -9.41 -16.79
N TYR A 154 5.80 -8.67 -16.94
CA TYR A 154 5.67 -7.65 -17.96
C TYR A 154 4.67 -6.58 -17.56
N VAL A 155 5.08 -5.33 -17.71
CA VAL A 155 4.23 -4.17 -17.43
C VAL A 155 3.75 -3.59 -18.76
N SER A 156 2.52 -3.93 -19.16
CA SER A 156 1.84 -3.25 -20.27
C SER A 156 1.72 -1.77 -19.93
N PRO A 157 2.18 -0.82 -20.77
CA PRO A 157 2.04 0.61 -20.49
C PRO A 157 0.60 1.02 -20.21
N SER A 158 0.39 2.05 -19.38
CA SER A 158 -0.93 2.70 -19.29
C SER A 158 -1.30 3.36 -20.63
N PRO A 159 -2.57 3.77 -20.86
CA PRO A 159 -2.94 4.58 -22.02
C PRO A 159 -2.09 5.85 -22.17
N ARG A 160 -1.57 6.37 -21.05
CA ARG A 160 -0.65 7.52 -20.98
C ARG A 160 0.83 7.16 -21.17
N GLY A 161 1.14 5.91 -21.55
CA GLY A 161 2.51 5.42 -21.79
C GLY A 161 3.32 5.11 -20.54
N THR A 162 2.73 5.21 -19.34
CA THR A 162 3.45 4.95 -18.08
C THR A 162 3.75 3.47 -17.91
N ARG A 163 5.00 3.14 -17.56
CA ARG A 163 5.46 1.78 -17.24
C ARG A 163 6.49 1.83 -16.11
N TRP A 164 6.75 0.70 -15.48
CA TRP A 164 7.66 0.60 -14.33
C TRP A 164 8.47 -0.71 -14.32
N GLY A 165 9.24 -0.94 -13.26
CA GLY A 165 10.13 -2.11 -13.11
C GLY A 165 9.49 -3.31 -12.39
N LEU A 166 10.31 -4.30 -12.06
CA LEU A 166 9.88 -5.51 -11.35
C LEU A 166 9.36 -5.20 -9.93
N GLY A 167 8.37 -5.95 -9.44
CA GLY A 167 7.80 -5.79 -8.09
C GLY A 167 6.28 -5.66 -8.06
N GLY A 168 5.65 -5.54 -9.24
CA GLY A 168 4.20 -5.44 -9.39
C GLY A 168 3.60 -4.12 -8.85
N THR A 169 2.30 -4.13 -8.66
CA THR A 169 1.49 -2.95 -8.32
C THR A 169 1.96 -2.27 -7.04
N CYS A 170 2.05 -3.00 -5.91
CA CYS A 170 2.29 -2.39 -4.60
C CYS A 170 3.61 -1.62 -4.52
N VAL A 171 4.69 -2.16 -5.11
CA VAL A 171 6.00 -1.53 -5.15
C VAL A 171 6.00 -0.26 -6.00
N ASN A 172 5.32 -0.27 -7.15
CA ASN A 172 5.53 0.75 -8.17
C ASN A 172 4.43 1.81 -8.25
N VAL A 173 3.17 1.42 -8.05
CA VAL A 173 1.98 2.25 -8.30
C VAL A 173 0.86 1.97 -7.29
N GLY A 174 1.21 1.46 -6.11
CA GLY A 174 0.29 1.05 -5.06
C GLY A 174 0.79 1.47 -3.70
N CYS A 175 0.81 0.53 -2.75
CA CYS A 175 1.02 0.79 -1.34
C CYS A 175 2.27 1.64 -1.02
N ILE A 176 3.41 1.37 -1.66
CA ILE A 176 4.68 2.06 -1.37
C ILE A 176 4.62 3.56 -1.72
N PRO A 177 4.45 3.96 -3.00
CA PRO A 177 4.35 5.37 -3.34
C PRO A 177 3.15 6.05 -2.67
N LYS A 178 2.01 5.33 -2.51
CA LYS A 178 0.83 5.86 -1.80
C LYS A 178 1.17 6.25 -0.37
N LYS A 179 1.77 5.35 0.44
CA LYS A 179 2.08 5.64 1.84
C LYS A 179 3.16 6.72 1.97
N LEU A 180 4.11 6.79 1.05
CA LEU A 180 5.12 7.86 1.04
C LEU A 180 4.53 9.24 0.69
N MET A 181 3.57 9.32 -0.24
CA MET A 181 2.86 10.57 -0.54
C MET A 181 1.89 10.97 0.58
N HIS A 182 1.23 9.99 1.21
CA HIS A 182 0.47 10.20 2.45
C HIS A 182 1.35 10.76 3.57
N GLN A 183 2.53 10.20 3.79
CA GLN A 183 3.48 10.72 4.77
C GLN A 183 3.88 12.18 4.47
N ALA A 184 4.08 12.53 3.20
CA ALA A 184 4.38 13.92 2.82
C ALA A 184 3.23 14.88 3.17
N ALA A 185 1.98 14.44 3.01
CA ALA A 185 0.80 15.19 3.45
C ALA A 185 0.72 15.30 4.99
N LEU A 186 0.99 14.21 5.73
CA LEU A 186 1.03 14.22 7.19
C LEU A 186 2.12 15.18 7.72
N LEU A 187 3.30 15.21 7.08
CA LEU A 187 4.37 16.15 7.43
C LEU A 187 3.94 17.61 7.25
N GLY A 188 3.09 17.91 6.25
CA GLY A 188 2.48 19.24 6.10
C GLY A 188 1.62 19.63 7.31
N GLY A 189 0.92 18.65 7.91
CA GLY A 189 0.22 18.82 9.19
C GLY A 189 1.20 19.07 10.34
N VAL A 190 2.23 18.23 10.48
CA VAL A 190 3.25 18.39 11.55
C VAL A 190 3.93 19.75 11.50
N ILE A 191 4.22 20.28 10.31
CA ILE A 191 4.81 21.62 10.14
C ILE A 191 3.88 22.72 10.67
N ARG A 192 2.55 22.55 10.56
CA ARG A 192 1.56 23.48 11.13
C ARG A 192 1.44 23.31 12.64
N ASP A 193 1.57 22.09 13.14
CA ASP A 193 1.48 21.79 14.58
C ASP A 193 2.74 22.26 15.33
N ALA A 194 3.91 22.26 14.68
CA ALA A 194 5.21 22.52 15.33
C ALA A 194 5.31 23.86 16.08
N PRO A 195 4.80 25.02 15.58
CA PRO A 195 4.79 26.27 16.33
C PRO A 195 4.05 26.21 17.67
N HIS A 196 2.99 25.40 17.79
CA HIS A 196 2.25 25.23 19.04
C HIS A 196 3.09 24.51 20.11
N TYR A 197 4.10 23.74 19.68
CA TYR A 197 5.08 23.09 20.54
C TYR A 197 6.38 23.90 20.72
N GLY A 198 6.42 25.17 20.27
CA GLY A 198 7.55 26.07 20.47
C GLY A 198 8.61 26.06 19.37
N TRP A 199 8.35 25.43 18.21
CA TRP A 199 9.28 25.47 17.08
C TRP A 199 9.07 26.71 16.20
N GLU A 200 10.11 27.51 16.03
CA GLU A 200 10.09 28.64 15.10
C GLU A 200 10.26 28.16 13.65
N VAL A 201 9.15 27.92 12.97
CA VAL A 201 9.12 27.52 11.55
C VAL A 201 8.61 28.68 10.69
N ALA A 202 9.37 29.06 9.67
CA ALA A 202 8.95 30.09 8.72
C ALA A 202 7.71 29.62 7.92
N GLN A 203 6.67 30.45 7.88
CA GLN A 203 5.42 30.18 7.16
C GLN A 203 5.16 31.22 6.06
N PRO A 204 4.54 30.85 4.92
CA PRO A 204 4.02 29.51 4.60
C PRO A 204 5.13 28.55 4.12
N ALA A 205 5.12 27.31 4.61
CA ALA A 205 5.96 26.26 4.09
C ALA A 205 5.44 25.75 2.72
N LEU A 206 6.21 25.95 1.65
CA LEU A 206 5.82 25.54 0.30
C LEU A 206 6.20 24.07 0.02
N HIS A 207 5.27 23.32 -0.55
CA HIS A 207 5.52 21.95 -1.01
C HIS A 207 5.99 21.90 -2.47
N SER A 208 6.93 21.00 -2.78
CA SER A 208 7.41 20.76 -4.15
C SER A 208 7.08 19.34 -4.62
N TRP A 209 6.06 19.22 -5.46
CA TRP A 209 5.66 17.94 -6.09
C TRP A 209 6.84 17.24 -6.76
N ARG A 210 7.67 17.99 -7.49
CA ARG A 210 8.82 17.43 -8.22
C ARG A 210 9.82 16.76 -7.27
N LYS A 211 10.21 17.44 -6.18
CA LYS A 211 11.17 16.90 -5.20
C LYS A 211 10.62 15.65 -4.52
N MET A 212 9.34 15.67 -4.11
CA MET A 212 8.68 14.50 -3.54
C MET A 212 8.63 13.34 -4.54
N ALA A 213 8.15 13.57 -5.76
CA ALA A 213 8.01 12.54 -6.77
C ALA A 213 9.37 11.90 -7.13
N GLU A 214 10.43 12.71 -7.23
CA GLU A 214 11.79 12.20 -7.47
C GLU A 214 12.28 11.31 -6.33
N ALA A 215 12.15 11.74 -5.08
CA ALA A 215 12.55 10.96 -3.92
C ALA A 215 11.78 9.62 -3.84
N VAL A 216 10.45 9.66 -4.03
CA VAL A 216 9.60 8.46 -4.06
C VAL A 216 10.03 7.52 -5.19
N GLN A 217 10.22 8.04 -6.40
CA GLN A 217 10.65 7.22 -7.55
C GLN A 217 12.03 6.60 -7.34
N ASN A 218 12.96 7.30 -6.69
CA ASN A 218 14.28 6.76 -6.38
C ASN A 218 14.19 5.58 -5.41
N HIS A 219 13.34 5.68 -4.39
CA HIS A 219 13.05 4.55 -3.50
C HIS A 219 12.43 3.37 -4.27
N VAL A 220 11.42 3.60 -5.11
CA VAL A 220 10.80 2.55 -5.94
C VAL A 220 11.83 1.86 -6.84
N LYS A 221 12.72 2.62 -7.50
CA LYS A 221 13.80 2.06 -8.33
C LYS A 221 14.75 1.17 -7.52
N SER A 222 15.06 1.57 -6.28
CA SER A 222 15.90 0.76 -5.38
C SER A 222 15.23 -0.59 -5.05
N LEU A 223 13.90 -0.61 -4.84
CA LEU A 223 13.14 -1.84 -4.61
C LEU A 223 13.10 -2.72 -5.87
N ASN A 224 12.90 -2.12 -7.05
CA ASN A 224 12.96 -2.88 -8.30
C ASN A 224 14.33 -3.57 -8.48
N TRP A 225 15.41 -2.87 -8.14
CA TRP A 225 16.76 -3.44 -8.18
C TRP A 225 16.94 -4.53 -7.13
N GLY A 226 16.53 -4.29 -5.89
CA GLY A 226 16.61 -5.27 -4.80
C GLY A 226 15.86 -6.57 -5.11
N HIS A 227 14.69 -6.50 -5.75
CA HIS A 227 13.98 -7.70 -6.20
C HIS A 227 14.75 -8.47 -7.28
N ARG A 228 15.40 -7.81 -8.23
CA ARG A 228 16.23 -8.48 -9.24
C ARG A 228 17.42 -9.20 -8.60
N VAL A 229 18.10 -8.54 -7.65
CA VAL A 229 19.20 -9.13 -6.88
C VAL A 229 18.72 -10.36 -6.12
N GLN A 230 17.61 -10.26 -5.38
CA GLN A 230 17.06 -11.39 -4.61
C GLN A 230 16.67 -12.61 -5.48
N LEU A 231 16.23 -12.39 -6.72
CA LEU A 231 15.98 -13.46 -7.68
C LEU A 231 17.29 -14.07 -8.18
N GLN A 232 18.29 -13.25 -8.50
CA GLN A 232 19.63 -13.72 -8.92
C GLN A 232 20.32 -14.54 -7.83
N ASP A 233 20.32 -14.05 -6.58
CA ASP A 233 20.94 -14.74 -5.44
C ASP A 233 20.36 -16.15 -5.21
N ARG A 234 19.07 -16.32 -5.52
CA ARG A 234 18.34 -17.59 -5.42
C ARG A 234 18.34 -18.39 -6.71
N LYS A 235 19.09 -17.96 -7.73
CA LYS A 235 19.17 -18.59 -9.06
C LYS A 235 17.81 -18.73 -9.76
N VAL A 236 16.85 -17.86 -9.43
CA VAL A 236 15.56 -17.79 -10.13
C VAL A 236 15.75 -17.10 -11.46
N LYS A 237 15.33 -17.75 -12.55
CA LYS A 237 15.46 -17.14 -13.88
C LYS A 237 14.35 -16.10 -14.08
N TYR A 238 14.74 -14.85 -14.24
CA TYR A 238 13.82 -13.75 -14.55
C TYR A 238 13.72 -13.50 -16.06
N PHE A 239 12.50 -13.44 -16.57
CA PHE A 239 12.19 -13.07 -17.94
C PHE A 239 11.27 -11.86 -17.99
N ASN A 240 11.61 -10.89 -18.84
CA ASN A 240 10.82 -9.66 -19.03
C ASN A 240 10.11 -9.71 -20.38
N PHE A 241 8.99 -10.42 -20.45
CA PHE A 241 8.13 -10.52 -21.62
C PHE A 241 6.68 -10.82 -21.23
N LYS A 242 5.75 -10.51 -22.12
CA LYS A 242 4.33 -10.81 -21.91
C LYS A 242 4.07 -12.29 -22.21
N ALA A 243 3.62 -13.05 -21.21
CA ALA A 243 3.35 -14.48 -21.34
C ALA A 243 1.94 -14.75 -21.88
N SER A 244 1.79 -15.84 -22.61
CA SER A 244 0.51 -16.43 -23.02
C SER A 244 0.60 -17.95 -23.07
N PHE A 245 -0.43 -18.65 -22.65
CA PHE A 245 -0.50 -20.10 -22.71
C PHE A 245 -0.57 -20.56 -24.17
N VAL A 246 0.18 -21.63 -24.47
CA VAL A 246 0.08 -22.40 -25.70
C VAL A 246 -0.70 -23.69 -25.45
N ASN A 247 -0.54 -24.26 -24.26
CA ASN A 247 -1.27 -25.42 -23.74
C ASN A 247 -1.16 -25.44 -22.19
N LYS A 248 -1.68 -26.49 -21.55
CA LYS A 248 -1.70 -26.66 -20.08
C LYS A 248 -0.33 -26.62 -19.38
N HIS A 249 0.78 -26.85 -20.10
CA HIS A 249 2.13 -26.91 -19.49
C HIS A 249 3.11 -25.89 -20.07
N THR A 250 2.73 -25.17 -21.13
CA THR A 250 3.67 -24.35 -21.90
C THR A 250 3.13 -22.95 -22.09
N VAL A 251 3.97 -21.95 -21.81
CA VAL A 251 3.73 -20.56 -22.16
C VAL A 251 4.72 -20.10 -23.23
N CYS A 252 4.25 -19.23 -24.10
CA CYS A 252 5.06 -18.49 -25.05
C CYS A 252 5.20 -17.04 -24.58
N GLY A 253 6.34 -16.43 -24.87
CA GLY A 253 6.41 -14.99 -24.95
C GLY A 253 7.50 -14.51 -25.90
N VAL A 254 7.50 -13.20 -26.12
CA VAL A 254 8.35 -12.56 -27.13
C VAL A 254 9.34 -11.63 -26.43
N LEU A 255 10.63 -11.91 -26.59
CA LEU A 255 11.71 -11.07 -26.08
C LEU A 255 11.82 -9.77 -26.89
N LYS A 256 12.54 -8.78 -26.33
CA LYS A 256 12.98 -7.60 -27.08
C LYS A 256 13.80 -8.07 -28.30
N GLY A 257 13.31 -7.76 -29.50
CA GLY A 257 13.90 -8.22 -30.77
C GLY A 257 13.08 -9.29 -31.51
N GLY A 258 11.86 -9.60 -31.05
CA GLY A 258 10.92 -10.48 -31.79
C GLY A 258 11.18 -11.97 -31.63
N LYS A 259 12.21 -12.37 -30.87
CA LYS A 259 12.51 -13.78 -30.60
C LYS A 259 11.46 -14.39 -29.67
N GLU A 260 10.75 -15.40 -30.16
CA GLU A 260 9.86 -16.22 -29.36
C GLU A 260 10.65 -17.16 -28.43
N ILE A 261 10.11 -17.37 -27.23
CA ILE A 261 10.63 -18.32 -26.25
C ILE A 261 9.48 -19.14 -25.67
N LEU A 262 9.68 -20.46 -25.62
CA LEU A 262 8.75 -21.41 -25.01
C LEU A 262 9.30 -21.85 -23.65
N LEU A 263 8.51 -21.65 -22.61
CA LEU A 263 8.78 -22.12 -21.26
C LEU A 263 7.75 -23.17 -20.88
N SER A 264 8.20 -24.33 -20.39
CA SER A 264 7.33 -25.34 -19.80
C SER A 264 7.64 -25.54 -18.31
N ALA A 265 6.65 -25.97 -17.55
CA ALA A 265 6.84 -26.31 -16.15
C ALA A 265 5.92 -27.43 -15.66
N GLU A 266 6.38 -28.11 -14.59
CA GLU A 266 5.58 -29.08 -13.83
C GLU A 266 4.41 -28.35 -13.14
N HIS A 267 4.68 -27.24 -12.45
CA HIS A 267 3.67 -26.38 -11.84
C HIS A 267 3.71 -24.97 -12.41
N ILE A 268 2.53 -24.35 -12.56
CA ILE A 268 2.38 -22.97 -13.04
C ILE A 268 1.56 -22.17 -12.01
N VAL A 269 2.05 -20.98 -11.65
CA VAL A 269 1.35 -20.05 -10.74
C VAL A 269 1.05 -18.76 -11.47
N ILE A 270 -0.23 -18.41 -11.57
CA ILE A 270 -0.72 -17.17 -12.18
C ILE A 270 -0.88 -16.12 -11.06
N ALA A 271 -0.07 -15.06 -11.13
CA ALA A 271 -0.03 -13.96 -10.18
C ALA A 271 0.03 -12.60 -10.89
N THR A 272 -0.74 -12.46 -11.97
CA THR A 272 -0.71 -11.29 -12.87
C THR A 272 -1.38 -10.03 -12.28
N GLY A 273 -2.12 -10.18 -11.18
CA GLY A 273 -2.77 -9.09 -10.48
C GLY A 273 -3.90 -8.45 -11.31
N GLY A 274 -4.06 -7.13 -11.16
CA GLY A 274 -5.04 -6.37 -11.91
C GLY A 274 -4.56 -4.97 -12.30
N ARG A 275 -5.33 -4.30 -13.16
CA ARG A 275 -5.10 -2.91 -13.61
C ARG A 275 -6.30 -2.02 -13.39
N PRO A 276 -6.11 -0.70 -13.27
CA PRO A 276 -7.22 0.22 -13.09
C PRO A 276 -8.23 0.14 -14.24
N ARG A 277 -9.51 0.21 -13.89
CA ARG A 277 -10.62 0.26 -14.85
C ARG A 277 -10.79 1.70 -15.34
N TYR A 278 -10.83 1.87 -16.65
CA TYR A 278 -11.32 3.11 -17.26
C TYR A 278 -12.81 2.98 -17.58
N PRO A 279 -13.64 4.01 -17.34
CA PRO A 279 -15.02 4.01 -17.78
C PRO A 279 -15.07 4.32 -19.29
N ALA A 280 -14.85 3.30 -20.13
CA ALA A 280 -14.74 3.47 -21.58
C ALA A 280 -16.00 4.01 -22.28
N HIS A 281 -17.16 3.97 -21.60
CA HIS A 281 -18.40 4.59 -22.06
C HIS A 281 -18.43 6.11 -21.89
N ILE A 282 -17.49 6.69 -21.14
CA ILE A 282 -17.35 8.12 -20.94
C ILE A 282 -16.32 8.65 -21.95
N GLU A 283 -16.77 9.53 -22.83
CA GLU A 283 -15.92 10.18 -23.81
C GLU A 283 -14.77 10.94 -23.13
N GLY A 284 -13.56 10.82 -23.68
CA GLY A 284 -12.34 11.44 -23.15
C GLY A 284 -11.77 10.78 -21.88
N ALA A 285 -12.46 9.82 -21.26
CA ALA A 285 -11.98 9.19 -20.03
C ALA A 285 -10.64 8.46 -20.20
N VAL A 286 -10.50 7.67 -21.28
CA VAL A 286 -9.26 6.93 -21.60
C VAL A 286 -8.16 7.87 -22.11
N GLU A 287 -8.53 8.85 -22.92
CA GLU A 287 -7.58 9.77 -23.57
C GLU A 287 -6.96 10.74 -22.58
N TYR A 288 -7.76 11.38 -21.72
CA TYR A 288 -7.34 12.47 -20.84
C TYR A 288 -7.16 12.06 -19.38
N GLY A 289 -7.68 10.91 -18.98
CA GLY A 289 -7.64 10.45 -17.59
C GLY A 289 -6.37 9.70 -17.18
N ILE A 290 -5.98 9.89 -15.93
CA ILE A 290 -5.05 9.00 -15.21
C ILE A 290 -5.85 8.09 -14.27
N THR A 291 -5.20 7.14 -13.59
CA THR A 291 -5.87 6.19 -12.69
C THR A 291 -5.13 5.98 -11.38
N ASN A 292 -5.86 5.80 -10.27
CA ASN A 292 -5.33 5.39 -8.96
C ASN A 292 -6.47 4.96 -8.01
N VAL A 293 -6.25 4.98 -6.69
CA VAL A 293 -7.26 4.80 -5.63
C VAL A 293 -7.83 6.15 -5.17
N ALA A 294 -9.15 6.24 -4.98
CA ALA A 294 -9.87 7.51 -4.84
C ALA A 294 -9.50 8.32 -3.58
N LEU A 295 -9.96 7.86 -2.40
CA LEU A 295 -9.95 8.66 -1.18
C LEU A 295 -8.53 8.96 -0.67
N GLU A 296 -7.64 7.97 -0.73
CA GLU A 296 -6.25 8.14 -0.30
C GLU A 296 -5.52 9.18 -1.17
N CYS A 297 -5.73 9.14 -2.50
CA CYS A 297 -5.12 10.11 -3.41
C CYS A 297 -5.66 11.50 -3.20
N ALA A 298 -6.98 11.66 -3.16
CA ALA A 298 -7.57 12.96 -2.88
C ALA A 298 -7.11 13.52 -1.53
N GLY A 299 -7.03 12.66 -0.51
CA GLY A 299 -6.55 13.03 0.82
C GLY A 299 -5.13 13.57 0.81
N PHE A 300 -4.16 12.84 0.24
CA PHE A 300 -2.80 13.37 0.20
C PHE A 300 -2.67 14.57 -0.74
N LEU A 301 -3.42 14.65 -1.83
CA LEU A 301 -3.39 15.82 -2.72
C LEU A 301 -3.87 17.09 -1.99
N THR A 302 -4.99 17.00 -1.26
CA THR A 302 -5.46 18.08 -0.38
C THR A 302 -4.41 18.42 0.69
N GLY A 303 -3.84 17.41 1.37
CA GLY A 303 -2.84 17.63 2.41
C GLY A 303 -1.53 18.26 1.91
N LEU A 304 -1.22 18.10 0.62
CA LEU A 304 -0.10 18.77 -0.07
C LEU A 304 -0.45 20.18 -0.59
N GLY A 305 -1.67 20.67 -0.35
CA GLY A 305 -2.14 22.00 -0.72
C GLY A 305 -2.76 22.10 -2.12
N LEU A 306 -3.15 20.99 -2.74
CA LEU A 306 -3.82 20.99 -4.05
C LEU A 306 -5.35 21.01 -3.88
N ASP A 307 -6.04 21.74 -4.76
CA ASP A 307 -7.51 21.76 -4.82
C ASP A 307 -8.02 20.43 -5.39
N ALA A 308 -8.40 19.52 -4.50
CA ALA A 308 -8.86 18.19 -4.85
C ALA A 308 -10.38 18.05 -4.65
N THR A 309 -11.06 17.58 -5.69
CA THR A 309 -12.48 17.25 -5.67
C THR A 309 -12.68 15.74 -5.87
N ILE A 310 -13.51 15.11 -5.03
CA ILE A 310 -13.92 13.71 -5.18
C ILE A 310 -15.36 13.65 -5.66
N MET A 311 -15.61 12.85 -6.69
CA MET A 311 -16.95 12.52 -7.16
C MET A 311 -17.36 11.12 -6.73
N ILE A 312 -18.43 11.02 -5.93
CA ILE A 312 -18.94 9.77 -5.37
C ILE A 312 -20.32 9.48 -5.95
N ARG A 313 -20.43 8.42 -6.74
CA ARG A 313 -21.70 8.02 -7.39
C ARG A 313 -22.78 7.58 -6.40
N SER A 314 -22.40 6.88 -5.34
CA SER A 314 -23.34 6.29 -4.37
C SER A 314 -22.76 6.39 -2.96
N ILE A 315 -22.20 5.30 -2.42
CA ILE A 315 -21.62 5.26 -1.08
C ILE A 315 -20.08 5.20 -1.13
N PRO A 316 -19.38 5.84 -0.17
CA PRO A 316 -17.94 5.69 -0.01
C PRO A 316 -17.58 4.30 0.50
N LEU A 317 -16.41 3.79 0.11
CA LEU A 317 -15.83 2.55 0.66
C LEU A 317 -16.84 1.40 0.80
N ARG A 318 -17.57 1.07 -0.29
CA ARG A 318 -18.70 0.11 -0.28
C ARG A 318 -18.49 -1.20 0.48
N ALA A 319 -17.26 -1.72 0.50
CA ALA A 319 -16.92 -2.99 1.15
C ALA A 319 -16.56 -2.86 2.64
N PHE A 320 -16.60 -1.64 3.19
CA PHE A 320 -16.25 -1.33 4.56
C PHE A 320 -17.49 -0.92 5.35
N ASP A 321 -17.37 -0.93 6.67
CA ASP A 321 -18.34 -0.39 7.60
C ASP A 321 -18.77 1.03 7.23
N GLN A 322 -20.07 1.22 6.97
CA GLN A 322 -20.59 2.46 6.42
C GLN A 322 -20.62 3.63 7.40
N GLN A 323 -20.64 3.37 8.72
CA GLN A 323 -20.48 4.43 9.72
C GLN A 323 -19.06 4.98 9.64
N MET A 324 -18.06 4.09 9.63
CA MET A 324 -16.65 4.48 9.54
C MET A 324 -16.34 5.20 8.23
N ALA A 325 -16.88 4.71 7.11
CA ALA A 325 -16.72 5.34 5.81
C ALA A 325 -17.30 6.76 5.76
N SER A 326 -18.41 7.01 6.45
CA SER A 326 -19.03 8.33 6.55
C SER A 326 -18.16 9.31 7.34
N LEU A 327 -17.64 8.88 8.50
CA LEU A 327 -16.71 9.69 9.31
C LEU A 327 -15.42 10.04 8.55
N VAL A 328 -14.89 9.12 7.75
CA VAL A 328 -13.74 9.39 6.87
C VAL A 328 -14.06 10.51 5.87
N ILE A 329 -15.22 10.46 5.19
CA ILE A 329 -15.62 11.49 4.23
C ILE A 329 -15.88 12.83 4.91
N GLU A 330 -16.49 12.82 6.08
CA GLU A 330 -16.74 14.02 6.88
C GLU A 330 -15.43 14.71 7.25
N HIS A 331 -14.47 13.96 7.81
CA HIS A 331 -13.14 14.49 8.12
C HIS A 331 -12.47 15.09 6.88
N MET A 332 -12.48 14.39 5.74
CA MET A 332 -11.91 14.92 4.49
C MET A 332 -12.58 16.22 4.04
N ALA A 333 -13.90 16.32 4.15
CA ALA A 333 -14.66 17.52 3.76
C ALA A 333 -14.32 18.72 4.66
N VAL A 334 -14.29 18.53 5.98
CA VAL A 334 -13.92 19.56 6.96
C VAL A 334 -12.49 20.06 6.73
N HIS A 335 -11.61 19.19 6.24
CA HIS A 335 -10.19 19.50 6.00
C HIS A 335 -9.88 19.90 4.54
N GLY A 336 -10.89 20.33 3.78
CA GLY A 336 -10.72 21.03 2.51
C GLY A 336 -10.84 20.17 1.24
N THR A 337 -11.09 18.87 1.33
CA THR A 337 -11.41 18.07 0.13
C THR A 337 -12.85 18.32 -0.29
N ARG A 338 -13.08 18.81 -1.52
CA ARG A 338 -14.45 19.02 -2.03
C ARG A 338 -15.09 17.68 -2.39
N ILE A 339 -16.33 17.45 -1.96
CA ILE A 339 -17.05 16.19 -2.21
C ILE A 339 -18.31 16.44 -3.04
N LEU A 340 -18.42 15.82 -4.21
CA LEU A 340 -19.61 15.76 -5.05
C LEU A 340 -20.29 14.41 -4.84
N LYS A 341 -21.36 14.38 -4.04
CA LYS A 341 -22.11 13.15 -3.71
C LYS A 341 -23.25 12.94 -4.71
N GLY A 342 -23.54 11.68 -5.03
CA GLY A 342 -24.60 11.33 -5.96
C GLY A 342 -24.33 11.82 -7.39
N CYS A 343 -23.07 12.05 -7.76
CA CYS A 343 -22.72 12.58 -9.08
C CYS A 343 -22.07 11.51 -9.97
N MET A 344 -22.31 11.59 -11.27
CA MET A 344 -21.69 10.70 -12.26
C MET A 344 -21.14 11.50 -13.45
N PRO A 345 -19.88 11.32 -13.84
CA PRO A 345 -19.31 12.01 -14.99
C PRO A 345 -19.92 11.48 -16.29
N LEU A 346 -20.09 12.38 -17.25
CA LEU A 346 -20.67 12.10 -18.56
C LEU A 346 -19.63 12.22 -19.70
N ARG A 347 -18.74 13.21 -19.62
CA ARG A 347 -17.69 13.45 -20.62
C ARG A 347 -16.52 14.23 -20.02
N VAL A 348 -15.34 14.05 -20.62
CA VAL A 348 -14.13 14.84 -20.35
C VAL A 348 -13.61 15.42 -21.66
N GLU A 349 -13.44 16.73 -21.71
CA GLU A 349 -12.99 17.45 -22.91
C GLU A 349 -11.73 18.25 -22.57
N LYS A 350 -10.76 18.26 -23.47
CA LYS A 350 -9.57 19.10 -23.33
C LYS A 350 -9.81 20.48 -23.94
N LEU A 351 -9.69 21.52 -23.12
CA LEU A 351 -9.84 22.91 -23.53
C LEU A 351 -8.59 23.45 -24.25
N PRO A 352 -8.69 24.56 -25.00
CA PRO A 352 -7.56 25.15 -25.75
C PRO A 352 -6.38 25.58 -24.86
N ASP A 353 -6.63 25.93 -23.60
CA ASP A 353 -5.61 26.29 -22.61
C ASP A 353 -4.91 25.07 -21.97
N GLY A 354 -5.36 23.86 -22.31
CA GLY A 354 -4.81 22.60 -21.82
C GLY A 354 -5.53 22.02 -20.61
N GLN A 355 -6.45 22.77 -19.97
CA GLN A 355 -7.26 22.26 -18.86
C GLN A 355 -8.30 21.24 -19.35
N LEU A 356 -8.84 20.46 -18.43
CA LEU A 356 -9.85 19.44 -18.68
C LEU A 356 -11.20 19.91 -18.15
N GLN A 357 -12.18 20.04 -19.03
CA GLN A 357 -13.56 20.26 -18.65
C GLN A 357 -14.23 18.91 -18.41
N VAL A 358 -14.85 18.74 -17.25
CA VAL A 358 -15.64 17.56 -16.89
C VAL A 358 -17.09 17.99 -16.79
N THR A 359 -17.96 17.30 -17.52
CA THR A 359 -19.41 17.43 -17.35
C THR A 359 -19.91 16.24 -16.56
N TRP A 360 -20.76 16.46 -15.58
CA TRP A 360 -21.40 15.39 -14.80
C TRP A 360 -22.88 15.67 -14.61
N VAL A 361 -23.60 14.64 -14.17
CA VAL A 361 -24.99 14.72 -13.73
C VAL A 361 -25.08 14.49 -12.24
N ASP A 362 -25.89 15.29 -11.56
CA ASP A 362 -26.40 15.03 -10.22
C ASP A 362 -27.57 14.05 -10.33
N LEU A 363 -27.41 12.84 -9.78
CA LEU A 363 -28.37 11.74 -9.91
C LEU A 363 -29.67 11.97 -9.13
N ALA A 364 -29.68 12.89 -8.16
CA ALA A 364 -30.89 13.20 -7.38
C ALA A 364 -31.76 14.24 -8.09
N SER A 365 -31.15 15.21 -8.77
CA SER A 365 -31.85 16.32 -9.43
C SER A 365 -31.92 16.22 -10.95
N ASP A 366 -31.21 15.26 -11.55
CA ASP A 366 -30.95 15.13 -12.99
C ASP A 366 -30.29 16.39 -13.61
N ARG A 367 -29.74 17.28 -12.77
CA ARG A 367 -29.08 18.50 -13.22
C ARG A 367 -27.68 18.18 -13.74
N LYS A 368 -27.36 18.67 -14.93
CA LYS A 368 -26.00 18.64 -15.46
C LYS A 368 -25.21 19.84 -14.96
N ASP A 369 -23.96 19.60 -14.60
CA ASP A 369 -23.03 20.62 -14.12
C ASP A 369 -21.65 20.39 -14.76
N VAL A 370 -20.81 21.42 -14.70
CA VAL A 370 -19.53 21.46 -15.39
C VAL A 370 -18.46 22.06 -14.48
N GLY A 371 -17.25 21.51 -14.56
CA GLY A 371 -16.09 21.98 -13.82
C GLY A 371 -14.81 21.82 -14.63
N THR A 372 -13.85 22.71 -14.40
CA THR A 372 -12.55 22.70 -15.07
C THR A 372 -11.47 22.25 -14.09
N PHE A 373 -10.61 21.34 -14.53
CA PHE A 373 -9.55 20.73 -13.73
C PHE A 373 -8.26 20.58 -14.52
N ASP A 374 -7.10 20.59 -13.86
CA ASP A 374 -5.82 20.28 -14.52
C ASP A 374 -5.62 18.78 -14.78
N THR A 375 -6.27 17.93 -13.98
CA THR A 375 -6.09 16.47 -14.03
C THR A 375 -7.36 15.76 -13.59
N VAL A 376 -7.74 14.71 -14.33
CA VAL A 376 -8.84 13.80 -13.97
C VAL A 376 -8.28 12.43 -13.64
N LEU A 377 -8.57 11.95 -12.43
CA LEU A 377 -8.13 10.65 -11.92
C LEU A 377 -9.31 9.70 -11.79
N TRP A 378 -9.26 8.59 -12.52
CA TRP A 378 -10.24 7.51 -12.46
C TRP A 378 -9.86 6.46 -11.42
N ALA A 379 -10.74 6.26 -10.45
CA ALA A 379 -10.59 5.29 -9.38
C ALA A 379 -11.83 4.40 -9.25
N THR A 380 -12.32 3.87 -10.38
CA THR A 380 -13.61 3.15 -10.51
C THR A 380 -13.47 1.63 -10.38
N GLY A 381 -12.41 1.18 -9.70
CA GLY A 381 -12.09 -0.23 -9.51
C GLY A 381 -10.96 -0.72 -10.41
N ARG A 382 -10.70 -2.03 -10.34
CA ARG A 382 -9.63 -2.72 -11.06
C ARG A 382 -10.20 -3.91 -11.83
N VAL A 383 -9.49 -4.35 -12.85
CA VAL A 383 -9.81 -5.51 -13.69
C VAL A 383 -8.63 -6.49 -13.63
N PRO A 384 -8.86 -7.80 -13.50
CA PRO A 384 -7.79 -8.80 -13.48
C PRO A 384 -7.02 -8.83 -14.82
N GLU A 385 -5.69 -8.95 -14.75
CA GLU A 385 -4.81 -8.99 -15.94
C GLU A 385 -4.71 -10.40 -16.50
N ILE A 386 -5.77 -10.86 -17.17
CA ILE A 386 -5.83 -12.20 -17.78
C ILE A 386 -6.01 -12.17 -19.30
N GLY A 387 -6.38 -11.02 -19.89
CA GLY A 387 -6.82 -10.93 -21.28
C GLY A 387 -5.77 -11.31 -22.33
N SER A 388 -4.49 -11.34 -21.98
CA SER A 388 -3.41 -11.78 -22.87
C SER A 388 -2.90 -13.19 -22.59
N LEU A 389 -3.45 -13.87 -21.59
CA LEU A 389 -2.92 -15.16 -21.14
C LEU A 389 -3.39 -16.32 -22.00
N ASN A 390 -4.44 -16.17 -22.83
CA ASN A 390 -5.05 -17.28 -23.58
C ASN A 390 -5.43 -18.45 -22.66
N LEU A 391 -6.15 -18.16 -21.57
CA LEU A 391 -6.50 -19.15 -20.53
C LEU A 391 -7.28 -20.35 -21.09
N GLU A 392 -8.03 -20.15 -22.18
CA GLU A 392 -8.76 -21.19 -22.89
C GLU A 392 -7.83 -22.30 -23.42
N LYS A 393 -6.60 -21.96 -23.84
CA LYS A 393 -5.60 -22.96 -24.27
C LYS A 393 -5.05 -23.79 -23.11
N ALA A 394 -5.15 -23.25 -21.91
CA ALA A 394 -4.77 -23.95 -20.69
C ALA A 394 -5.96 -24.59 -19.99
N ASP A 395 -7.21 -24.41 -20.45
CA ASP A 395 -8.42 -24.92 -19.80
C ASP A 395 -8.64 -24.36 -18.38
N VAL A 396 -8.18 -23.13 -18.14
CA VAL A 396 -8.32 -22.43 -16.85
C VAL A 396 -9.61 -21.62 -16.85
N HIS A 397 -10.52 -21.95 -15.94
CA HIS A 397 -11.83 -21.32 -15.85
C HIS A 397 -11.80 -19.98 -15.09
N THR A 398 -12.63 -19.05 -15.53
CA THR A 398 -12.81 -17.73 -14.92
C THR A 398 -14.27 -17.49 -14.60
N ASN A 399 -14.53 -16.64 -13.60
CA ASN A 399 -15.88 -16.14 -13.36
C ASN A 399 -16.25 -15.16 -14.50
N PRO A 400 -17.36 -15.37 -15.23
CA PRO A 400 -17.73 -14.53 -16.37
C PRO A 400 -18.07 -13.07 -15.98
N HIS A 401 -18.49 -12.84 -14.73
CA HIS A 401 -18.85 -11.50 -14.25
C HIS A 401 -17.64 -10.72 -13.72
N THR A 402 -16.85 -11.32 -12.84
CA THR A 402 -15.68 -10.66 -12.22
C THR A 402 -14.43 -10.75 -13.07
N GLN A 403 -14.41 -11.69 -14.04
CA GLN A 403 -13.26 -12.07 -14.86
C GLN A 403 -12.07 -12.62 -14.07
N LYS A 404 -12.23 -12.92 -12.78
CA LYS A 404 -11.15 -13.52 -11.97
C LYS A 404 -11.07 -15.03 -12.20
N ILE A 405 -9.91 -15.60 -11.90
CA ILE A 405 -9.67 -17.04 -12.02
C ILE A 405 -10.33 -17.74 -10.83
N LEU A 406 -11.13 -18.78 -11.13
CA LEU A 406 -11.74 -19.62 -10.12
C LEU A 406 -10.68 -20.51 -9.48
N VAL A 407 -10.65 -20.52 -8.14
CA VAL A 407 -9.70 -21.32 -7.37
C VAL A 407 -10.36 -22.00 -6.18
N ASP A 408 -9.82 -23.16 -5.79
CA ASP A 408 -10.19 -23.83 -4.54
C ASP A 408 -9.42 -23.27 -3.33
N ALA A 409 -9.66 -23.81 -2.13
CA ALA A 409 -8.99 -23.40 -0.90
C ALA A 409 -7.46 -23.62 -0.90
N GLN A 410 -6.93 -24.45 -1.81
CA GLN A 410 -5.50 -24.71 -1.99
C GLN A 410 -4.87 -23.81 -3.05
N ASP A 411 -5.63 -22.85 -3.59
CA ASP A 411 -5.25 -21.93 -4.67
C ASP A 411 -5.15 -22.60 -6.06
N ALA A 412 -5.62 -23.85 -6.19
CA ALA A 412 -5.62 -24.59 -7.44
C ALA A 412 -6.77 -24.15 -8.34
N THR A 413 -6.52 -24.06 -9.65
CA THR A 413 -7.53 -23.73 -10.67
C THR A 413 -8.32 -24.97 -11.11
N SER A 414 -9.12 -24.87 -12.18
CA SER A 414 -9.73 -26.03 -12.85
C SER A 414 -8.70 -27.04 -13.38
N VAL A 415 -7.41 -26.69 -13.43
CA VAL A 415 -6.32 -27.56 -13.85
C VAL A 415 -5.41 -27.85 -12.65
N PRO A 416 -5.23 -29.13 -12.24
CA PRO A 416 -4.60 -29.48 -10.96
C PRO A 416 -3.17 -28.95 -10.73
N HIS A 417 -2.39 -28.75 -11.79
CA HIS A 417 -1.01 -28.24 -11.69
C HIS A 417 -0.88 -26.74 -12.00
N ILE A 418 -1.99 -26.04 -12.20
CA ILE A 418 -2.04 -24.59 -12.40
C ILE A 418 -2.78 -23.96 -11.22
N TYR A 419 -2.16 -22.95 -10.64
CA TYR A 419 -2.61 -22.23 -9.44
C TYR A 419 -2.78 -20.75 -9.75
N ALA A 420 -3.62 -20.04 -8.98
CA ALA A 420 -3.72 -18.59 -9.07
C ALA A 420 -3.77 -17.93 -7.69
N ILE A 421 -3.00 -16.85 -7.50
CA ILE A 421 -2.87 -16.16 -6.20
C ILE A 421 -2.90 -14.63 -6.36
N GLY A 422 -3.29 -13.93 -5.29
CA GLY A 422 -3.40 -12.46 -5.26
C GLY A 422 -4.64 -11.95 -5.99
N ASP A 423 -4.60 -10.70 -6.47
CA ASP A 423 -5.80 -9.99 -6.98
C ASP A 423 -6.53 -10.71 -8.13
N VAL A 424 -5.85 -11.60 -8.86
CA VAL A 424 -6.41 -12.34 -10.00
C VAL A 424 -7.30 -13.52 -9.57
N ALA A 425 -7.19 -13.97 -8.32
CA ALA A 425 -7.95 -15.09 -7.77
C ALA A 425 -9.31 -14.62 -7.23
N GLU A 426 -10.37 -15.36 -7.57
CA GLU A 426 -11.73 -15.07 -7.14
C GLU A 426 -11.89 -15.23 -5.62
N GLY A 427 -12.67 -14.34 -5.00
CA GLY A 427 -13.01 -14.42 -3.58
C GLY A 427 -11.86 -14.14 -2.61
N ARG A 428 -10.70 -13.66 -3.08
CA ARG A 428 -9.54 -13.33 -2.23
C ARG A 428 -9.43 -11.83 -1.96
N PRO A 429 -9.04 -11.40 -0.74
CA PRO A 429 -8.70 -10.01 -0.46
C PRO A 429 -7.54 -9.52 -1.34
N GLU A 430 -7.75 -8.39 -2.02
CA GLU A 430 -6.77 -7.75 -2.93
C GLU A 430 -5.70 -6.96 -2.14
N LEU A 431 -4.96 -7.66 -1.30
CA LEU A 431 -3.95 -7.08 -0.39
C LEU A 431 -2.58 -7.72 -0.63
N THR A 432 -1.52 -6.92 -0.43
CA THR A 432 -0.16 -7.42 -0.61
C THR A 432 0.23 -8.49 0.41
N PRO A 433 -0.05 -8.35 1.72
CA PRO A 433 0.28 -9.39 2.69
C PRO A 433 -0.42 -10.72 2.41
N THR A 434 -1.69 -10.71 2.00
CA THR A 434 -2.42 -11.94 1.65
C THR A 434 -1.82 -12.62 0.42
N ALA A 435 -1.47 -11.86 -0.62
CA ALA A 435 -0.81 -12.40 -1.80
C ALA A 435 0.57 -12.98 -1.47
N VAL A 436 1.36 -12.31 -0.63
CA VAL A 436 2.69 -12.79 -0.20
C VAL A 436 2.58 -14.07 0.61
N MET A 437 1.66 -14.11 1.58
CA MET A 437 1.46 -15.29 2.43
C MET A 437 0.92 -16.48 1.64
N ALA A 438 -0.07 -16.27 0.77
CA ALA A 438 -0.58 -17.29 -0.14
C ALA A 438 0.54 -17.84 -1.03
N GLY A 439 1.37 -16.98 -1.61
CA GLY A 439 2.50 -17.40 -2.43
C GLY A 439 3.53 -18.25 -1.68
N ARG A 440 3.87 -17.87 -0.43
CA ARG A 440 4.79 -18.66 0.41
C ARG A 440 4.21 -20.02 0.78
N LEU A 441 3.00 -20.05 1.32
CA LEU A 441 2.34 -21.28 1.74
C LEU A 441 2.14 -22.23 0.56
N LEU A 442 1.71 -21.71 -0.60
CA LEU A 442 1.59 -22.51 -1.82
C LEU A 442 2.94 -23.14 -2.22
N ALA A 443 4.03 -22.37 -2.23
CA ALA A 443 5.35 -22.91 -2.53
C ALA A 443 5.79 -23.99 -1.51
N GLN A 444 5.45 -23.82 -0.23
CA GLN A 444 5.75 -24.82 0.81
C GLN A 444 4.93 -26.10 0.66
N ARG A 445 3.69 -26.01 0.16
CA ARG A 445 2.87 -27.19 -0.19
C ARG A 445 3.39 -27.91 -1.42
N LEU A 446 3.70 -27.18 -2.50
CA LEU A 446 4.15 -27.77 -3.77
C LEU A 446 5.58 -28.33 -3.71
N CYS A 447 6.47 -27.62 -3.04
CA CYS A 447 7.90 -27.86 -3.11
C CYS A 447 8.49 -28.38 -1.79
N GLY A 448 7.71 -28.33 -0.70
CA GLY A 448 8.09 -28.76 0.64
C GLY A 448 7.25 -29.92 1.12
N ARG A 449 6.90 -29.90 2.42
CA ARG A 449 6.06 -30.91 3.09
C ARG A 449 4.93 -30.27 3.90
N SER A 450 4.63 -28.99 3.67
CA SER A 450 3.58 -28.29 4.41
C SER A 450 2.20 -28.72 3.91
N SER A 451 1.23 -28.75 4.82
CA SER A 451 -0.20 -28.88 4.53
C SER A 451 -0.97 -27.57 4.84
N ASP A 452 -0.26 -26.51 5.23
CA ASP A 452 -0.88 -25.30 5.73
C ASP A 452 -1.54 -24.53 4.58
N LEU A 453 -2.82 -24.19 4.77
CA LEU A 453 -3.58 -23.36 3.86
C LEU A 453 -3.49 -21.89 4.26
N MET A 454 -3.69 -21.01 3.29
CA MET A 454 -3.83 -19.59 3.59
C MET A 454 -5.19 -19.35 4.24
N ASP A 455 -5.16 -18.77 5.43
CA ASP A 455 -6.35 -18.35 6.16
C ASP A 455 -6.69 -16.89 5.80
N TYR A 456 -7.80 -16.71 5.09
CA TYR A 456 -8.29 -15.41 4.63
C TYR A 456 -9.30 -14.76 5.57
N ASP A 457 -9.61 -15.39 6.71
CA ASP A 457 -10.53 -14.84 7.69
C ASP A 457 -9.81 -13.80 8.57
N ASN A 458 -10.53 -12.73 8.88
CA ASN A 458 -10.09 -11.64 9.75
C ASN A 458 -8.76 -11.01 9.31
N VAL A 459 -8.56 -10.82 8.01
CA VAL A 459 -7.40 -10.09 7.48
C VAL A 459 -7.55 -8.59 7.81
N PRO A 460 -6.60 -7.98 8.56
CA PRO A 460 -6.67 -6.56 8.88
C PRO A 460 -6.39 -5.68 7.66
N THR A 461 -7.05 -4.53 7.61
CA THR A 461 -6.90 -3.54 6.54
C THR A 461 -6.79 -2.13 7.12
N THR A 462 -6.01 -1.27 6.46
CA THR A 462 -5.97 0.17 6.77
C THR A 462 -6.12 0.99 5.49
N VAL A 463 -7.07 1.92 5.51
CA VAL A 463 -7.24 2.94 4.49
C VAL A 463 -6.48 4.19 4.96
N PHE A 464 -5.46 4.58 4.21
CA PHE A 464 -4.57 5.69 4.55
C PHE A 464 -5.12 7.01 3.99
N THR A 465 -6.29 7.40 4.49
CA THR A 465 -6.87 8.73 4.35
C THR A 465 -6.21 9.72 5.31
N PRO A 466 -6.45 11.05 5.20
CA PRO A 466 -5.80 12.04 6.07
C PRO A 466 -5.97 11.75 7.57
N LEU A 467 -7.16 11.26 7.95
CA LEU A 467 -7.36 10.50 9.18
C LEU A 467 -7.45 9.02 8.80
N GLU A 468 -6.57 8.19 9.34
CA GLU A 468 -6.44 6.80 8.89
C GLU A 468 -7.54 5.93 9.48
N TYR A 469 -8.04 4.99 8.68
CA TYR A 469 -9.07 4.05 9.11
C TYR A 469 -8.52 2.62 9.09
N GLY A 470 -8.33 2.03 10.27
CA GLY A 470 -7.95 0.64 10.48
C GLY A 470 -9.15 -0.22 10.85
N CYS A 471 -9.22 -1.43 10.31
CA CYS A 471 -10.24 -2.40 10.67
C CYS A 471 -9.76 -3.84 10.57
N VAL A 472 -10.38 -4.71 11.36
CA VAL A 472 -10.21 -6.16 11.28
C VAL A 472 -11.52 -6.84 11.68
N GLY A 473 -11.88 -7.92 10.99
CA GLY A 473 -13.12 -8.65 11.24
C GLY A 473 -14.33 -8.08 10.49
N LEU A 474 -15.52 -8.34 11.03
CA LEU A 474 -16.79 -7.95 10.41
C LEU A 474 -17.09 -6.47 10.61
N SER A 475 -17.70 -5.83 9.61
CA SER A 475 -18.42 -4.57 9.82
C SER A 475 -19.64 -4.80 10.71
N GLU A 476 -20.16 -3.73 11.30
CA GLU A 476 -21.34 -3.80 12.15
C GLU A 476 -22.56 -4.33 11.38
N GLU A 477 -22.80 -3.82 10.18
CA GLU A 477 -23.90 -4.27 9.33
C GLU A 477 -23.75 -5.73 8.89
N ALA A 478 -22.53 -6.23 8.70
CA ALA A 478 -22.28 -7.63 8.37
C ALA A 478 -22.46 -8.55 9.59
N ALA A 479 -22.04 -8.10 10.77
CA ALA A 479 -22.27 -8.84 12.01
C ALA A 479 -23.76 -8.96 12.32
N VAL A 480 -24.51 -7.86 12.19
CA VAL A 480 -25.98 -7.86 12.37
C VAL A 480 -26.65 -8.75 11.32
N ALA A 481 -26.26 -8.68 10.05
CA ALA A 481 -26.81 -9.55 9.01
C ALA A 481 -26.56 -11.04 9.29
N ARG A 482 -25.44 -11.39 9.93
CA ARG A 482 -25.05 -12.78 10.22
C ARG A 482 -25.62 -13.31 11.54
N HIS A 483 -25.73 -12.48 12.57
CA HIS A 483 -26.05 -12.91 13.94
C HIS A 483 -27.36 -12.32 14.49
N GLY A 484 -28.03 -11.46 13.73
CA GLY A 484 -29.21 -10.72 14.16
C GLY A 484 -28.85 -9.54 15.08
N GLU A 485 -29.67 -8.49 15.05
CA GLU A 485 -29.46 -7.29 15.87
C GLU A 485 -29.44 -7.61 17.37
N GLU A 486 -30.29 -8.55 17.82
CA GLU A 486 -30.30 -9.01 19.21
C GLU A 486 -29.11 -9.86 19.62
N GLY A 487 -28.38 -10.44 18.65
CA GLY A 487 -27.19 -11.26 18.87
C GLY A 487 -25.88 -10.48 18.90
N VAL A 488 -25.92 -9.17 18.64
CA VAL A 488 -24.74 -8.29 18.54
C VAL A 488 -24.77 -7.22 19.63
N GLU A 489 -23.59 -6.92 20.17
CA GLU A 489 -23.33 -5.78 21.06
C GLU A 489 -22.17 -4.96 20.47
N VAL A 490 -22.29 -3.63 20.48
CA VAL A 490 -21.28 -2.73 19.90
C VAL A 490 -20.83 -1.75 20.95
N TYR A 491 -19.56 -1.82 21.35
CA TYR A 491 -18.95 -0.85 22.24
C TYR A 491 -18.23 0.22 21.43
N HIS A 492 -18.34 1.49 21.81
CA HIS A 492 -17.78 2.59 21.03
C HIS A 492 -17.38 3.80 21.88
N ALA A 493 -16.49 4.62 21.32
CA ALA A 493 -16.04 5.87 21.93
C ALA A 493 -15.49 6.84 20.88
N TYR A 494 -15.73 8.13 21.08
CA TYR A 494 -14.87 9.19 20.52
C TYR A 494 -13.70 9.44 21.47
N TYR A 495 -12.55 9.81 20.92
CA TYR A 495 -11.35 10.09 21.70
C TYR A 495 -10.53 11.21 21.07
N LYS A 496 -9.62 11.81 21.83
CA LYS A 496 -8.70 12.83 21.33
C LYS A 496 -7.27 12.37 21.52
N PRO A 497 -6.47 12.21 20.45
CA PRO A 497 -5.03 11.99 20.56
C PRO A 497 -4.39 13.07 21.43
N LEU A 498 -3.49 12.69 22.34
CA LEU A 498 -2.82 13.66 23.21
C LEU A 498 -2.05 14.69 22.37
N GLU A 499 -1.45 14.26 21.26
CA GLU A 499 -0.70 15.10 20.33
C GLU A 499 -1.56 16.17 19.66
N PHE A 500 -2.89 15.98 19.62
CA PHE A 500 -3.85 16.93 19.04
C PHE A 500 -4.29 18.01 20.03
N THR A 501 -3.95 17.89 21.31
CA THR A 501 -4.38 18.84 22.35
C THR A 501 -3.68 20.19 22.24
N VAL A 502 -2.34 20.21 22.29
CA VAL A 502 -1.51 21.42 22.21
C VAL A 502 -1.69 22.20 20.89
N PRO A 503 -1.73 21.57 19.70
CA PRO A 503 -2.00 22.28 18.45
C PRO A 503 -3.49 22.55 18.22
N GLU A 504 -4.36 22.24 19.20
CA GLU A 504 -5.81 22.43 19.14
C GLU A 504 -6.45 21.80 17.89
N ARG A 505 -5.92 20.66 17.47
CA ARG A 505 -6.46 19.94 16.32
C ARG A 505 -7.85 19.39 16.63
N ASP A 506 -8.68 19.41 15.60
CA ASP A 506 -9.97 18.74 15.63
C ASP A 506 -9.78 17.23 15.77
N ALA A 507 -10.60 16.65 16.64
CA ALA A 507 -10.65 15.21 16.90
C ALA A 507 -12.09 14.68 16.80
N SER A 508 -13.02 15.48 16.26
CA SER A 508 -14.43 15.14 16.19
C SER A 508 -14.74 13.82 15.45
N GLN A 509 -13.86 13.38 14.54
CA GLN A 509 -13.97 12.08 13.87
C GLN A 509 -13.01 11.00 14.39
N CYS A 510 -12.19 11.26 15.42
CA CYS A 510 -11.40 10.20 16.07
C CYS A 510 -12.36 9.30 16.87
N TYR A 511 -12.62 8.11 16.32
CA TYR A 511 -13.68 7.22 16.79
C TYR A 511 -13.25 5.76 16.71
N ILE A 512 -13.68 4.98 17.69
CA ILE A 512 -13.40 3.55 17.78
C ILE A 512 -14.71 2.82 18.03
N LYS A 513 -14.90 1.67 17.40
CA LYS A 513 -15.92 0.70 17.82
C LYS A 513 -15.43 -0.73 17.75
N MET A 514 -15.96 -1.53 18.67
CA MET A 514 -15.74 -2.96 18.78
C MET A 514 -17.09 -3.68 18.69
N VAL A 515 -17.23 -4.52 17.67
CA VAL A 515 -18.42 -5.32 17.38
C VAL A 515 -18.22 -6.70 18.00
N CYS A 516 -19.13 -7.11 18.87
CA CYS A 516 -19.05 -8.37 19.62
C CYS A 516 -20.33 -9.20 19.45
N LEU A 517 -20.23 -10.51 19.66
CA LEU A 517 -21.41 -11.29 20.05
C LEU A 517 -21.92 -10.77 21.40
N ARG A 518 -23.24 -10.77 21.58
CA ARG A 518 -23.86 -10.27 22.80
C ARG A 518 -23.71 -11.23 23.99
N GLU A 519 -23.74 -12.53 23.73
CA GLU A 519 -23.62 -13.55 24.77
C GLU A 519 -22.21 -13.59 25.36
N PRO A 520 -22.05 -13.73 26.69
CA PRO A 520 -20.75 -13.91 27.34
C PRO A 520 -19.97 -15.10 26.76
N PRO A 521 -18.63 -14.99 26.59
CA PRO A 521 -17.77 -13.90 27.05
C PRO A 521 -17.73 -12.68 26.11
N GLN A 522 -18.65 -12.62 25.14
CA GLN A 522 -18.76 -11.59 24.09
C GLN A 522 -17.56 -11.63 23.13
N LEU A 523 -17.50 -12.67 22.31
CA LEU A 523 -16.48 -12.83 21.27
C LEU A 523 -16.41 -11.57 20.40
N VAL A 524 -15.21 -11.02 20.20
CA VAL A 524 -15.00 -9.87 19.32
C VAL A 524 -15.07 -10.34 17.86
N LEU A 525 -16.06 -9.82 17.13
CA LEU A 525 -16.29 -10.10 15.71
C LEU A 525 -15.60 -9.08 14.79
N GLY A 526 -15.42 -7.85 15.26
CA GLY A 526 -14.84 -6.77 14.49
C GLY A 526 -14.29 -5.64 15.36
N LEU A 527 -13.22 -5.02 14.91
CA LEU A 527 -12.66 -3.81 15.49
C LEU A 527 -12.47 -2.77 14.39
N HIS A 528 -12.90 -1.54 14.66
CA HIS A 528 -12.79 -0.40 13.77
C HIS A 528 -12.19 0.79 14.52
N PHE A 529 -11.15 1.37 13.95
CA PHE A 529 -10.39 2.45 14.56
C PHE A 529 -10.14 3.54 13.51
N LEU A 530 -10.65 4.76 13.77
CA LEU A 530 -10.41 5.94 12.95
C LEU A 530 -9.54 6.93 13.75
N GLY A 531 -8.36 7.25 13.23
CA GLY A 531 -7.38 8.07 13.94
C GLY A 531 -5.97 8.06 13.36
N PRO A 532 -5.00 8.72 14.02
CA PRO A 532 -3.60 8.63 13.64
C PRO A 532 -3.06 7.21 13.85
N ASN A 533 -2.18 6.77 12.96
CA ASN A 533 -1.46 5.50 13.05
C ASN A 533 -2.38 4.26 13.14
N ALA A 534 -3.55 4.30 12.50
CA ALA A 534 -4.58 3.28 12.64
C ALA A 534 -4.11 1.88 12.24
N GLY A 535 -3.18 1.78 11.28
CA GLY A 535 -2.57 0.51 10.90
C GLY A 535 -1.68 -0.10 11.99
N GLU A 536 -0.94 0.73 12.71
CA GLU A 536 -0.08 0.29 13.81
C GLU A 536 -0.94 -0.23 14.98
N VAL A 537 -2.04 0.47 15.29
CA VAL A 537 -2.99 0.05 16.32
C VAL A 537 -3.68 -1.27 15.95
N THR A 538 -4.25 -1.35 14.75
CA THR A 538 -5.09 -2.49 14.33
C THR A 538 -4.31 -3.80 14.23
N GLN A 539 -3.02 -3.74 13.90
CA GLN A 539 -2.21 -4.93 13.64
C GLN A 539 -2.10 -5.87 14.85
N GLY A 540 -1.98 -5.34 16.06
CA GLY A 540 -1.93 -6.15 17.30
C GLY A 540 -3.27 -6.80 17.62
N PHE A 541 -4.37 -6.08 17.44
CA PHE A 541 -5.71 -6.62 17.67
C PHE A 541 -6.12 -7.67 16.64
N ALA A 542 -5.58 -7.64 15.42
CA ALA A 542 -5.78 -8.70 14.45
C ALA A 542 -5.30 -10.08 14.97
N LEU A 543 -4.17 -10.12 15.67
CA LEU A 543 -3.71 -11.32 16.35
C LEU A 543 -4.68 -11.74 17.46
N ALA A 544 -5.19 -10.78 18.23
CA ALA A 544 -6.16 -11.05 19.30
C ALA A 544 -7.45 -11.69 18.74
N LEU A 545 -8.01 -11.16 17.65
CA LEU A 545 -9.17 -11.76 16.97
C LEU A 545 -8.84 -13.16 16.43
N LYS A 546 -7.64 -13.37 15.90
CA LYS A 546 -7.18 -14.71 15.46
C LYS A 546 -7.12 -15.71 16.61
N CYS A 547 -6.85 -15.24 17.83
CA CYS A 547 -6.86 -16.04 19.05
C CYS A 547 -8.25 -16.18 19.70
N GLY A 548 -9.31 -15.65 19.07
CA GLY A 548 -10.67 -15.69 19.62
C GLY A 548 -10.88 -14.75 20.80
N ALA A 549 -10.26 -13.57 20.79
CA ALA A 549 -10.41 -12.59 21.87
C ALA A 549 -11.88 -12.21 22.13
N SER A 550 -12.20 -12.10 23.41
CA SER A 550 -13.51 -11.70 23.93
C SER A 550 -13.44 -10.29 24.55
N TYR A 551 -14.57 -9.59 24.62
CA TYR A 551 -14.67 -8.29 25.28
C TYR A 551 -14.19 -8.34 26.73
N GLU A 552 -14.51 -9.42 27.46
CA GLU A 552 -14.02 -9.61 28.83
C GLU A 552 -12.49 -9.62 28.93
N GLN A 553 -11.81 -10.26 27.97
CA GLN A 553 -10.34 -10.25 27.91
C GLN A 553 -9.80 -8.86 27.57
N VAL A 554 -10.47 -8.12 26.67
CA VAL A 554 -10.12 -6.73 26.34
C VAL A 554 -10.23 -5.85 27.59
N MET A 555 -11.31 -5.95 28.36
CA MET A 555 -11.51 -5.16 29.59
C MET A 555 -10.54 -5.50 30.73
N ARG A 556 -9.89 -6.68 30.68
CA ARG A 556 -8.83 -7.08 31.61
C ARG A 556 -7.44 -6.66 31.13
N THR A 557 -7.31 -6.19 29.90
CA THR A 557 -6.04 -5.73 29.34
C THR A 557 -5.76 -4.31 29.80
N VAL A 558 -4.61 -4.09 30.44
CA VAL A 558 -4.21 -2.75 30.91
C VAL A 558 -3.69 -1.93 29.73
N GLY A 559 -4.16 -0.70 29.59
CA GLY A 559 -3.74 0.24 28.56
C GLY A 559 -2.31 0.77 28.76
N ILE A 560 -1.64 1.13 27.67
CA ILE A 560 -0.37 1.87 27.71
C ILE A 560 -0.71 3.36 27.64
N HIS A 561 -0.30 4.13 28.64
CA HIS A 561 -0.67 5.54 28.75
C HIS A 561 0.54 6.48 28.59
N PRO A 562 0.43 7.59 27.81
CA PRO A 562 -0.69 7.98 26.97
C PRO A 562 -0.59 7.42 25.53
N THR A 563 -1.60 6.71 25.04
CA THR A 563 -1.67 6.26 23.64
C THR A 563 -3.10 6.23 23.09
N CYS A 564 -3.30 6.48 21.80
CA CYS A 564 -4.62 6.29 21.18
C CYS A 564 -5.11 4.83 21.25
N ALA A 565 -4.19 3.86 21.26
CA ALA A 565 -4.52 2.43 21.29
C ALA A 565 -5.14 2.00 22.62
N GLU A 566 -4.82 2.69 23.73
CA GLU A 566 -5.37 2.38 25.05
C GLU A 566 -6.89 2.55 25.11
N GLU A 567 -7.44 3.44 24.27
CA GLU A 567 -8.87 3.70 24.19
C GLU A 567 -9.67 2.45 23.80
N VAL A 568 -9.07 1.50 23.08
CA VAL A 568 -9.68 0.19 22.79
C VAL A 568 -9.93 -0.61 24.08
N ALA A 569 -9.01 -0.55 25.05
CA ALA A 569 -9.13 -1.22 26.34
C ALA A 569 -10.07 -0.46 27.32
N LYS A 570 -10.51 0.75 26.96
CA LYS A 570 -11.39 1.61 27.76
C LYS A 570 -12.84 1.62 27.27
N LEU A 571 -13.16 0.92 26.18
CA LEU A 571 -14.51 0.87 25.61
C LEU A 571 -15.54 0.29 26.59
N ARG A 572 -16.44 1.13 27.11
CA ARG A 572 -17.53 0.71 28.02
C ARG A 572 -18.94 1.14 27.60
N ILE A 573 -19.05 2.17 26.77
CA ILE A 573 -20.34 2.64 26.28
C ILE A 573 -20.79 1.71 25.14
N SER A 574 -21.97 1.12 25.27
CA SER A 574 -22.56 0.31 24.21
C SER A 574 -23.62 1.10 23.44
N LYS A 575 -23.73 0.89 22.13
CA LYS A 575 -24.76 1.55 21.31
C LYS A 575 -26.17 1.26 21.82
N ARG A 576 -26.42 0.04 22.30
CA ARG A 576 -27.72 -0.38 22.85
C ARG A 576 -28.11 0.41 24.09
N SER A 577 -27.14 0.90 24.87
CA SER A 577 -27.40 1.72 26.06
C SER A 577 -27.95 3.12 25.73
N GLY A 578 -27.74 3.61 24.50
CA GLY A 578 -28.12 4.97 24.09
C GLY A 578 -27.34 6.10 24.76
N LEU A 579 -26.30 5.78 25.54
CA LEU A 579 -25.42 6.78 26.16
C LEU A 579 -24.51 7.44 25.13
N ASP A 580 -24.08 8.67 25.42
CA ASP A 580 -23.16 9.43 24.56
C ASP A 580 -21.76 8.75 24.53
N PRO A 581 -21.23 8.39 23.35
CA PRO A 581 -19.88 7.83 23.21
C PRO A 581 -18.75 8.84 23.37
N THR A 582 -19.05 10.13 23.55
CA THR A 582 -18.02 11.17 23.71
C THR A 582 -17.34 11.03 25.06
N VAL A 583 -16.06 10.64 25.05
CA VAL A 583 -15.27 10.57 26.28
C VAL A 583 -14.92 11.99 26.74
N THR A 584 -15.50 12.42 27.86
CA THR A 584 -15.20 13.71 28.48
C THR A 584 -13.90 13.62 29.28
N GLY A 585 -12.76 13.87 28.63
CA GLY A 585 -11.47 14.11 29.28
C GLY A 585 -10.92 13.00 30.20
N CYS A 586 -9.83 13.29 30.90
CA CYS A 586 -9.40 12.57 32.10
C CYS A 586 -10.10 13.16 33.32
#